data_AF-A0A971LDI5-F1
#
_entry.id   AF-A0A971LDI5-F1
#
_cell.length_a   1.000
_cell.length_b   1.000
_cell.length_c   1.000
_cell.angle_alpha   90.00
_cell.angle_beta   90.00
_cell.angle_gamma   90.00
#
_symmetry.space_group_name_H-M   'P 1'
#
loop_
_entity.id
_entity.type
_entity.pdbx_description
1 polymer ?
#
loop_
_entity_poly.entity_id
_entity_poly.type
_entity_poly.pdbx_seq_one_letter_code
_entity_poly.pdbx_strand_id
1 'polypeptide(L)'
;IGLLMHAEHLEAALGVGPHTISVPRIRPADDIDPDDFTNGISDEIFAKIVAVLRIAVPYTGMIISTRESQKTREKVLDLGITQVSGGSRTSVGGYAEEEAEDEKSDQFDVEDRRSLDEIVNWLLELGHIPSFCTACYREGRTGDRFMTMVKTGQISNCCQPNAMITLKEYLEDYASPATEVNGEMMLQKELENIPNEKTRKLTADYLKKITEGERDFRF
;
A
#
# COMPACT_ATOMS: atom_id res chain seq x y z
N ILE A 1 -0.12 -11.31 20.67
CA ILE A 1 -1.14 -12.39 20.71
C ILE A 1 -2.56 -11.83 20.62
N GLY A 2 -2.94 -10.83 21.43
CA GLY A 2 -4.32 -10.28 21.43
C GLY A 2 -4.86 -9.88 20.06
N LEU A 3 -4.06 -9.24 19.20
CA LEU A 3 -4.47 -8.89 17.84
C LEU A 3 -4.84 -10.10 16.97
N LEU A 4 -4.07 -11.19 17.06
CA LEU A 4 -4.34 -12.41 16.30
C LEU A 4 -5.59 -13.12 16.83
N MET A 5 -5.77 -13.17 18.16
CA MET A 5 -7.00 -13.71 18.75
C MET A 5 -8.23 -12.88 18.36
N HIS A 6 -8.09 -11.56 18.20
CA HIS A 6 -9.17 -10.72 17.72
C HIS A 6 -9.49 -11.02 16.25
N ALA A 7 -8.48 -11.18 15.39
CA ALA A 7 -8.69 -11.57 14.01
C ALA A 7 -9.38 -12.94 13.89
N GLU A 8 -8.93 -13.92 14.67
CA GLU A 8 -9.54 -15.25 14.77
C GLU A 8 -11.00 -15.16 15.26
N HIS A 9 -11.26 -14.34 16.29
CA HIS A 9 -12.61 -14.15 16.82
C HIS A 9 -13.56 -13.58 15.76
N LEU A 10 -13.14 -12.58 14.99
CA LEU A 10 -13.95 -12.01 13.91
C LEU A 10 -14.25 -13.04 12.82
N GLU A 11 -13.25 -13.83 12.40
CA GLU A 11 -13.46 -14.89 11.42
C GLU A 11 -14.43 -15.96 11.95
N ALA A 12 -14.31 -16.36 13.22
CA ALA A 12 -15.20 -17.35 13.83
C ALA A 12 -16.63 -16.84 14.05
N ALA A 13 -16.79 -15.58 14.48
CA ALA A 13 -18.09 -15.02 14.83
C ALA A 13 -18.86 -14.49 13.61
N LEU A 14 -18.16 -13.94 12.62
CA LEU A 14 -18.75 -13.21 11.48
C LEU A 14 -18.44 -13.85 10.13
N GLY A 15 -17.63 -14.91 10.08
CA GLY A 15 -17.22 -15.58 8.85
C GLY A 15 -16.10 -14.86 8.07
N VAL A 16 -15.61 -13.73 8.57
CA VAL A 16 -14.54 -12.94 7.95
C VAL A 16 -13.70 -12.20 8.99
N GLY A 17 -12.38 -12.29 8.84
CA GLY A 17 -11.42 -11.54 9.66
C GLY A 17 -11.21 -10.08 9.19
N PRO A 18 -10.25 -9.36 9.78
CA PRO A 18 -9.94 -8.00 9.36
C PRO A 18 -9.37 -7.95 7.94
N HIS A 19 -9.78 -6.93 7.18
CA HIS A 19 -9.25 -6.69 5.83
C HIS A 19 -7.80 -6.18 5.87
N THR A 20 -7.47 -5.35 6.86
CA THR A 20 -6.13 -4.83 7.09
C THR A 20 -5.75 -4.83 8.57
N ILE A 21 -4.45 -4.89 8.82
CA ILE A 21 -3.84 -4.59 10.12
C ILE A 21 -2.82 -3.47 9.92
N SER A 22 -2.92 -2.43 10.75
CA SER A 22 -1.92 -1.37 10.82
C SER A 22 -0.97 -1.64 11.98
N VAL A 23 0.31 -1.34 11.78
CA VAL A 23 1.36 -1.52 12.80
C VAL A 23 2.09 -0.20 13.11
N PRO A 24 1.39 0.86 13.55
CA PRO A 24 2.06 2.13 13.87
C PRO A 24 2.92 1.98 15.12
N ARG A 25 4.17 2.48 15.09
CA ARG A 25 4.95 2.72 16.31
C ARG A 25 4.60 4.07 16.93
N ILE A 26 4.86 4.19 18.23
CA ILE A 26 4.80 5.47 18.94
C ILE A 26 5.87 6.37 18.33
N ARG A 27 5.50 7.62 18.09
CA ARG A 27 6.37 8.65 17.50
C ARG A 27 6.24 9.94 18.30
N PRO A 28 7.25 10.83 18.24
CA PRO A 28 7.15 12.13 18.88
C PRO A 28 5.89 12.86 18.40
N ALA A 29 5.24 13.52 19.35
CA ALA A 29 4.08 14.37 19.16
C ALA A 29 4.07 15.42 20.28
N ASP A 30 3.11 16.35 20.26
CA ASP A 30 2.95 17.32 21.33
C ASP A 30 2.76 16.60 22.68
N ASP A 31 3.54 16.98 23.69
CA ASP A 31 3.63 16.34 25.01
C ASP A 31 3.95 14.82 25.03
N ILE A 32 4.51 14.25 23.95
CA ILE A 32 4.86 12.84 23.87
C ILE A 32 6.34 12.65 23.51
N ASP A 33 7.13 12.14 24.47
CA ASP A 33 8.45 11.60 24.23
C ASP A 33 8.39 10.06 24.12
N PRO A 34 8.73 9.46 22.96
CA PRO A 34 8.80 8.00 22.83
C PRO A 34 9.76 7.31 23.83
N ASP A 35 10.77 8.02 24.33
CA ASP A 35 11.75 7.46 25.27
C ASP A 35 11.18 7.28 26.69
N ASP A 36 10.05 7.92 27.01
CA ASP A 36 9.33 7.70 28.27
C ASP A 36 8.67 6.30 28.33
N PHE A 37 8.55 5.62 27.19
CA PHE A 37 7.93 4.31 27.07
C PHE A 37 8.97 3.18 27.17
N THR A 38 9.05 2.54 28.34
CA THR A 38 9.96 1.39 28.60
C THR A 38 9.73 0.17 27.68
N ASN A 39 8.59 0.12 26.99
CA ASN A 39 8.19 -0.91 26.04
C ASN A 39 8.28 -0.45 24.58
N GLY A 40 9.13 0.53 24.27
CA GLY A 40 9.47 0.95 22.92
C GLY A 40 9.88 -0.22 22.02
N ILE A 41 9.52 -0.14 20.74
CA ILE A 41 9.70 -1.21 19.76
C ILE A 41 10.88 -0.87 18.84
N SER A 42 11.97 -1.63 18.97
CA SER A 42 13.12 -1.53 18.06
C SER A 42 12.78 -1.95 16.63
N ASP A 43 13.59 -1.54 15.66
CA ASP A 43 13.41 -1.92 14.24
C ASP A 43 13.43 -3.45 14.05
N GLU A 44 14.27 -4.16 14.80
CA GLU A 44 14.35 -5.63 14.74
C GLU A 44 13.05 -6.29 15.24
N ILE A 45 12.52 -5.82 16.37
CA ILE A 45 11.25 -6.33 16.90
C ILE A 45 10.11 -5.95 15.97
N PHE A 46 10.12 -4.74 15.40
CA PHE A 46 9.13 -4.29 14.44
C PHE A 46 9.09 -5.19 13.19
N ALA A 47 10.24 -5.44 12.59
CA ALA A 47 10.38 -6.36 11.45
C ALA A 47 9.87 -7.77 11.79
N LYS A 48 10.20 -8.26 13.00
CA LYS A 48 9.70 -9.56 13.49
C LYS A 48 8.17 -9.57 13.65
N ILE A 49 7.56 -8.50 14.15
CA ILE A 49 6.10 -8.38 14.28
C ILE A 49 5.45 -8.47 12.89
N VAL A 50 5.95 -7.71 11.91
CA VAL A 50 5.42 -7.73 10.53
C VAL A 50 5.51 -9.14 9.93
N ALA A 51 6.66 -9.80 10.05
CA ALA A 51 6.84 -11.15 9.52
C ALA A 51 5.90 -12.17 10.19
N VAL A 52 5.74 -12.12 11.51
CA VAL A 52 4.82 -13.00 12.25
C VAL A 52 3.38 -12.76 11.84
N LEU A 53 2.95 -11.50 11.68
CA LEU A 53 1.61 -11.17 11.22
C LEU A 53 1.36 -11.65 9.79
N ARG A 54 2.30 -11.45 8.86
CA ARG A 54 2.19 -11.97 7.47
C ARG A 54 1.97 -13.48 7.46
N ILE A 55 2.69 -14.23 8.29
CA ILE A 55 2.57 -15.69 8.36
C ILE A 55 1.24 -16.10 9.00
N ALA A 56 0.82 -15.43 10.08
CA ALA A 56 -0.35 -15.80 10.86
C ALA A 56 -1.67 -15.46 10.16
N VAL A 57 -1.75 -14.34 9.44
CA VAL A 57 -2.95 -13.86 8.74
C VAL A 57 -2.64 -13.52 7.28
N PRO A 58 -2.33 -14.52 6.44
CA PRO A 58 -1.68 -14.33 5.13
C PRO A 58 -2.52 -13.55 4.11
N TYR A 59 -3.83 -13.49 4.29
CA TYR A 59 -4.74 -12.78 3.38
C TYR A 59 -5.15 -11.39 3.89
N THR A 60 -4.82 -11.05 5.13
CA THR A 60 -5.03 -9.71 5.68
C THR A 60 -3.93 -8.79 5.14
N GLY A 61 -4.34 -7.62 4.64
CA GLY A 61 -3.41 -6.58 4.22
C GLY A 61 -2.67 -5.99 5.42
N MET A 62 -1.47 -5.47 5.21
CA MET A 62 -0.71 -4.78 6.25
C MET A 62 -0.31 -3.38 5.78
N ILE A 63 -0.57 -2.40 6.64
CA ILE A 63 -0.36 -0.98 6.37
C ILE A 63 0.87 -0.48 7.13
N ILE A 64 1.76 0.19 6.42
CA ILE A 64 2.80 1.04 7.00
C ILE A 64 2.58 2.49 6.60
N SER A 65 2.81 3.41 7.54
CA SER A 65 2.66 4.83 7.30
C SER A 65 4.01 5.54 7.22
N THR A 66 3.98 6.82 6.90
CA THR A 66 5.14 7.74 6.93
C THR A 66 5.65 8.05 8.34
N ARG A 67 5.12 7.37 9.37
CA ARG A 67 5.74 7.30 10.70
C ARG A 67 7.12 6.64 10.67
N GLU A 68 7.39 5.85 9.64
CA GLU A 68 8.59 5.04 9.54
C GLU A 68 9.56 5.61 8.49
N SER A 69 10.86 5.59 8.80
CA SER A 69 11.90 5.98 7.86
C SER A 69 11.90 5.11 6.60
N GLN A 70 12.47 5.64 5.50
CA GLN A 70 12.64 4.88 4.26
C GLN A 70 13.31 3.52 4.51
N LYS A 71 14.40 3.47 5.29
CA LYS A 71 15.14 2.24 5.58
C LYS A 71 14.25 1.19 6.28
N THR A 72 13.46 1.59 7.26
CA THR A 72 12.54 0.67 7.94
C THR A 72 11.45 0.20 6.98
N ARG A 73 10.91 1.11 6.16
CA ARG A 73 9.88 0.80 5.16
C ARG A 73 10.39 -0.19 4.11
N GLU A 74 11.60 0.01 3.57
CA GLU A 74 12.27 -0.96 2.67
C GLU A 74 12.33 -2.34 3.32
N LYS A 75 12.79 -2.40 4.57
CA LYS A 75 12.97 -3.66 5.26
C LYS A 75 11.67 -4.45 5.43
N VAL A 76 10.56 -3.77 5.73
CA VAL A 76 9.28 -4.45 6.00
C VAL A 76 8.42 -4.69 4.75
N LEU A 77 8.71 -3.98 3.64
CA LEU A 77 8.14 -4.31 2.32
C LEU A 77 8.47 -5.76 1.94
N ASP A 78 9.73 -6.18 2.13
CA ASP A 78 10.17 -7.56 1.90
C ASP A 78 9.51 -8.59 2.82
N LEU A 79 8.99 -8.17 3.97
CA LEU A 79 8.45 -9.06 5.00
C LEU A 79 6.94 -9.25 4.93
N GLY A 80 6.23 -8.36 4.21
CA GLY A 80 4.83 -8.57 3.92
C GLY A 80 3.94 -7.34 4.00
N ILE A 81 4.46 -6.11 4.09
CA ILE A 81 3.61 -4.92 3.90
C ILE A 81 2.92 -4.97 2.53
N THR A 82 1.65 -4.57 2.46
CA THR A 82 0.87 -4.54 1.21
C THR A 82 0.26 -3.17 0.91
N GLN A 83 0.31 -2.24 1.86
CA GLN A 83 -0.19 -0.88 1.71
C GLN A 83 0.75 0.09 2.40
N VAL A 84 1.00 1.21 1.72
CA VAL A 84 2.02 2.18 2.10
C VAL A 84 1.45 3.57 1.87
N SER A 85 1.57 4.48 2.85
CA SER A 85 1.23 5.89 2.62
C SER A 85 2.39 6.66 1.98
N GLY A 86 2.09 7.66 1.15
CA GLY A 86 3.08 8.54 0.51
C GLY A 86 2.55 9.98 0.46
N GLY A 87 3.45 10.98 0.48
CA GLY A 87 3.07 12.39 0.47
C GLY A 87 2.11 12.78 1.61
N SER A 88 2.26 12.19 2.80
CA SER A 88 1.31 12.38 3.90
C SER A 88 1.48 13.73 4.59
N ARG A 89 0.36 14.40 4.89
CA ARG A 89 0.29 15.57 5.79
C ARG A 89 -0.59 15.21 6.98
N THR A 90 -0.06 15.42 8.18
CA THR A 90 -0.66 15.00 9.45
C THR A 90 -1.30 16.13 10.23
N SER A 91 -1.08 17.37 9.78
CA SER A 91 -1.73 18.58 10.28
C SER A 91 -3.09 18.82 9.64
N VAL A 92 -3.94 19.54 10.35
CA VAL A 92 -5.28 19.92 9.91
C VAL A 92 -5.17 20.94 8.78
N GLY A 93 -5.53 20.54 7.55
CA GLY A 93 -5.43 21.42 6.38
C GLY A 93 -4.03 21.49 5.75
N GLY A 94 -3.07 20.68 6.21
CA GLY A 94 -1.66 20.72 5.77
C GLY A 94 -1.38 20.41 4.30
N TYR A 95 -2.40 19.99 3.53
CA TYR A 95 -2.32 19.85 2.08
C TYR A 95 -2.57 21.17 1.32
N ALA A 96 -3.23 22.14 1.95
CA ALA A 96 -3.53 23.44 1.36
C ALA A 96 -2.47 24.49 1.71
N GLU A 97 -2.13 24.61 2.99
CA GLU A 97 -1.16 25.56 3.52
C GLU A 97 -0.28 24.87 4.56
N GLU A 98 1.03 25.18 4.57
CA GLU A 98 1.90 24.71 5.65
C GLU A 98 1.66 25.58 6.89
N GLU A 99 1.40 24.92 8.02
CA GLU A 99 1.22 25.59 9.30
C GLU A 99 2.54 26.21 9.78
N ALA A 100 2.44 27.35 10.48
CA ALA A 100 3.57 27.92 11.17
C ALA A 100 4.06 26.98 12.29
N GLU A 101 5.35 27.03 12.62
CA GLU A 101 5.94 26.07 13.58
C GLU A 101 5.34 26.15 14.99
N ASP A 102 4.74 27.29 15.35
CA ASP A 102 4.08 27.57 16.62
C ASP A 102 2.59 27.21 16.65
N GLU A 103 2.00 26.80 15.51
CA GLU A 103 0.61 26.38 15.37
C GLU A 103 0.48 24.91 14.92
N LYS A 104 1.53 24.10 15.13
CA LYS A 104 1.58 22.70 14.68
C LYS A 104 0.44 21.86 15.25
N SER A 105 -0.48 21.48 14.39
CA SER A 105 -1.59 20.56 14.69
C SER A 105 -1.30 19.11 14.29
N ASP A 106 -0.04 18.79 13.97
CA ASP A 106 0.40 17.46 13.56
C ASP A 106 0.04 16.40 14.60
N GLN A 107 -0.67 15.35 14.18
CA GLN A 107 -0.96 14.21 15.06
C GLN A 107 0.31 13.45 15.50
N PHE A 108 1.33 13.43 14.66
CA PHE A 108 2.63 12.81 14.91
C PHE A 108 3.67 13.35 13.93
N ASP A 109 4.94 13.27 14.30
CA ASP A 109 6.03 13.63 13.39
C ASP A 109 6.15 12.64 12.22
N VAL A 110 6.01 13.19 11.01
CA VAL A 110 6.25 12.46 9.76
C VAL A 110 7.76 12.26 9.56
N GLU A 111 8.19 10.99 9.48
CA GLU A 111 9.59 10.61 9.28
C GLU A 111 9.95 10.52 7.79
N ASP A 112 9.01 10.06 6.96
CA ASP A 112 9.19 10.04 5.50
C ASP A 112 8.39 11.16 4.82
N ARG A 113 9.12 12.20 4.42
CA ARG A 113 8.58 13.45 3.86
C ARG A 113 8.61 13.50 2.33
N ARG A 114 8.97 12.40 1.68
CA ARG A 114 9.00 12.31 0.22
C ARG A 114 7.60 12.54 -0.37
N SER A 115 7.57 13.23 -1.50
CA SER A 115 6.36 13.41 -2.31
C SER A 115 5.82 12.07 -2.79
N LEU A 116 4.56 12.07 -3.26
CA LEU A 116 3.97 10.85 -3.82
C LEU A 116 4.78 10.32 -5.01
N ASP A 117 5.26 11.21 -5.89
CA ASP A 117 6.06 10.84 -7.06
C ASP A 117 7.39 10.20 -6.66
N GLU A 118 8.10 10.75 -5.67
CA GLU A 118 9.33 10.17 -5.14
C GLU A 118 9.08 8.78 -4.51
N ILE A 119 7.95 8.59 -3.83
CA ILE A 119 7.56 7.28 -3.28
C ILE A 119 7.25 6.28 -4.40
N VAL A 120 6.50 6.68 -5.42
CA VAL A 120 6.16 5.83 -6.57
C VAL A 120 7.44 5.42 -7.30
N ASN A 121 8.32 6.38 -7.61
CA ASN A 121 9.59 6.10 -8.27
C ASN A 121 10.49 5.17 -7.43
N TRP A 122 10.62 5.43 -6.14
CA TRP A 122 11.38 4.57 -5.23
C TRP A 122 10.86 3.13 -5.21
N LEU A 123 9.54 2.93 -5.18
CA LEU A 123 8.95 1.58 -5.25
C LEU A 123 9.27 0.89 -6.58
N LEU A 124 9.23 1.63 -7.70
CA LEU A 124 9.60 1.11 -9.02
C LEU A 124 11.08 0.69 -9.09
N GLU A 125 11.98 1.50 -8.52
CA GLU A 125 13.43 1.21 -8.43
C GLU A 125 13.72 -0.05 -7.60
N LEU A 126 12.94 -0.29 -6.54
CA LEU A 126 13.00 -1.53 -5.75
C LEU A 126 12.43 -2.75 -6.47
N GLY A 127 11.78 -2.57 -7.63
CA GLY A 127 11.15 -3.64 -8.38
C GLY A 127 9.72 -3.97 -7.95
N HIS A 128 9.08 -3.11 -7.17
CA HIS A 128 7.66 -3.22 -6.82
C HIS A 128 6.78 -2.48 -7.83
N ILE A 129 5.53 -2.94 -7.97
CA ILE A 129 4.50 -2.26 -8.78
C ILE A 129 3.58 -1.44 -7.86
N PRO A 130 3.66 -0.10 -7.88
CA PRO A 130 2.68 0.74 -7.18
C PRO A 130 1.28 0.55 -7.76
N SER A 131 0.25 0.65 -6.92
CA SER A 131 -1.13 0.51 -7.35
C SER A 131 -2.05 1.46 -6.61
N PHE A 132 -3.00 2.04 -7.36
CA PHE A 132 -4.09 2.87 -6.85
C PHE A 132 -5.45 2.16 -7.03
N CYS A 133 -5.44 0.81 -7.05
CA CYS A 133 -6.61 0.01 -7.35
C CYS A 133 -7.72 0.17 -6.31
N THR A 134 -8.94 0.38 -6.82
CA THR A 134 -10.19 0.41 -6.04
C THR A 134 -11.23 -0.58 -6.59
N ALA A 135 -10.83 -1.49 -7.49
CA ALA A 135 -11.73 -2.38 -8.24
C ALA A 135 -12.57 -3.30 -7.34
N CYS A 136 -12.01 -3.82 -6.23
CA CYS A 136 -12.76 -4.70 -5.32
C CYS A 136 -13.99 -4.00 -4.72
N TYR A 137 -13.91 -2.69 -4.46
CA TYR A 137 -15.04 -1.92 -3.97
C TYR A 137 -16.15 -1.83 -5.04
N ARG A 138 -15.79 -1.45 -6.28
CA ARG A 138 -16.75 -1.29 -7.38
C ARG A 138 -17.40 -2.61 -7.81
N GLU A 139 -16.65 -3.70 -7.71
CA GLU A 139 -17.09 -5.04 -8.14
C GLU A 139 -17.78 -5.83 -7.01
N GLY A 140 -18.07 -5.18 -5.87
CA GLY A 140 -18.77 -5.81 -4.74
C GLY A 140 -18.00 -6.94 -4.06
N ARG A 141 -16.67 -6.96 -4.22
CA ARG A 141 -15.75 -7.91 -3.59
C ARG A 141 -15.37 -7.41 -2.20
N THR A 142 -16.32 -7.48 -1.28
CA THR A 142 -16.14 -7.10 0.13
C THR A 142 -16.39 -8.30 1.04
N GLY A 143 -15.79 -8.30 2.23
CA GLY A 143 -16.00 -9.36 3.23
C GLY A 143 -15.61 -10.76 2.75
N ASP A 144 -16.52 -11.72 2.93
CA ASP A 144 -16.35 -13.12 2.59
C ASP A 144 -16.11 -13.35 1.08
N ARG A 145 -16.69 -12.51 0.22
CA ARG A 145 -16.51 -12.58 -1.24
C ARG A 145 -15.06 -12.29 -1.64
N PHE A 146 -14.45 -11.28 -1.03
CA PHE A 146 -13.02 -11.00 -1.21
C PHE A 146 -12.20 -12.20 -0.73
N MET A 147 -12.45 -12.68 0.49
CA MET A 147 -11.67 -13.79 1.05
C MET A 147 -11.79 -15.07 0.20
N THR A 148 -12.97 -15.34 -0.37
CA THR A 148 -13.18 -16.46 -1.28
C THR A 148 -12.32 -16.32 -2.54
N MET A 149 -12.31 -15.14 -3.16
CA MET A 149 -11.49 -14.86 -4.35
C MET A 149 -9.99 -15.04 -4.05
N VAL A 150 -9.52 -14.56 -2.91
CA VAL A 150 -8.09 -14.66 -2.57
C VAL A 150 -7.70 -16.09 -2.19
N LYS A 151 -8.51 -16.78 -1.38
CA LYS A 151 -8.28 -18.18 -0.96
C LYS A 151 -8.36 -19.18 -2.13
N THR A 152 -9.02 -18.83 -3.23
CA THR A 152 -9.12 -19.66 -4.46
C THR A 152 -8.00 -19.41 -5.48
N GLY A 153 -7.02 -18.55 -5.14
CA GLY A 153 -5.88 -18.26 -6.01
C GLY A 153 -6.21 -17.41 -7.24
N GLN A 154 -7.40 -16.80 -7.29
CA GLN A 154 -7.81 -15.95 -8.42
C GLN A 154 -7.27 -14.51 -8.32
N ILE A 155 -6.64 -14.15 -7.20
CA ILE A 155 -6.18 -12.78 -6.94
C ILE A 155 -5.22 -12.26 -8.02
N SER A 156 -4.31 -13.10 -8.53
CA SER A 156 -3.34 -12.67 -9.55
C SER A 156 -3.99 -12.29 -10.88
N ASN A 157 -5.15 -12.89 -11.20
CA ASN A 157 -5.87 -12.62 -12.44
C ASN A 157 -6.58 -11.26 -12.45
N CYS A 158 -6.74 -10.61 -11.29
CA CYS A 158 -7.34 -9.29 -11.19
C CYS A 158 -6.39 -8.24 -10.60
N CYS A 159 -5.67 -8.54 -9.52
CA CYS A 159 -4.89 -7.54 -8.79
C CYS A 159 -3.66 -7.06 -9.56
N GLN A 160 -2.92 -7.96 -10.21
CA GLN A 160 -1.76 -7.57 -11.03
C GLN A 160 -2.18 -6.73 -12.25
N PRO A 161 -3.18 -7.15 -13.06
CA PRO A 161 -3.72 -6.30 -14.12
C PRO A 161 -4.24 -4.94 -13.62
N ASN A 162 -4.97 -4.93 -12.51
CA ASN A 162 -5.48 -3.69 -11.93
C ASN A 162 -4.35 -2.78 -11.42
N ALA A 163 -3.27 -3.35 -10.87
CA ALA A 163 -2.10 -2.59 -10.47
C ALA A 163 -1.49 -1.88 -11.68
N MET A 164 -1.30 -2.60 -12.78
CA MET A 164 -0.73 -2.07 -14.03
C MET A 164 -1.56 -0.94 -14.62
N ILE A 165 -2.88 -1.12 -14.75
CA ILE A 165 -3.72 -0.07 -15.35
C ILE A 165 -3.79 1.18 -14.45
N THR A 166 -3.86 1.02 -13.12
CA THR A 166 -3.88 2.18 -12.21
C THR A 166 -2.53 2.88 -12.12
N LEU A 167 -1.42 2.15 -12.26
CA LEU A 167 -0.10 2.74 -12.40
C LEU A 167 -0.04 3.53 -13.71
N LYS A 168 -0.51 2.97 -14.82
CA LYS A 168 -0.51 3.67 -16.11
C LYS A 168 -1.30 4.98 -16.06
N GLU A 169 -2.46 5.00 -15.41
CA GLU A 169 -3.20 6.26 -15.18
C GLU A 169 -2.36 7.28 -14.42
N TYR A 170 -1.67 6.85 -13.35
CA TYR A 170 -0.78 7.73 -12.60
C TYR A 170 0.36 8.29 -13.46
N LEU A 171 0.96 7.45 -14.32
CA LEU A 171 2.06 7.85 -15.20
C LEU A 171 1.61 8.93 -16.20
N GLU A 172 0.41 8.78 -16.78
CA GLU A 172 -0.13 9.76 -17.74
C GLU A 172 -0.58 11.06 -17.07
N ASP A 173 -1.10 11.00 -15.85
CA ASP A 173 -1.78 12.13 -15.23
C ASP A 173 -0.89 12.95 -14.27
N TYR A 174 0.10 12.33 -13.62
CA TYR A 174 0.79 12.94 -12.48
C TYR A 174 2.31 12.74 -12.41
N ALA A 175 2.85 11.73 -13.10
CA ALA A 175 4.25 11.33 -12.90
C ALA A 175 5.25 12.36 -13.42
N SER A 176 6.40 12.44 -12.75
CA SER A 176 7.56 13.11 -13.34
C SER A 176 8.15 12.28 -14.50
N PRO A 177 8.94 12.90 -15.41
CA PRO A 177 9.55 12.16 -16.52
C PRO A 177 10.44 10.99 -16.09
N ALA A 178 11.08 11.08 -14.92
CA ALA A 178 11.91 9.99 -14.39
C ALA A 178 11.04 8.80 -13.95
N THR A 179 9.96 9.09 -13.22
CA THR A 179 8.97 8.09 -12.79
C THR A 179 8.26 7.44 -13.98
N GLU A 180 7.95 8.23 -15.01
CA GLU A 180 7.36 7.73 -16.26
C GLU A 180 8.23 6.65 -16.90
N VAL A 181 9.53 6.93 -17.09
CA VAL A 181 10.48 5.97 -17.69
C VAL A 181 10.54 4.66 -16.89
N ASN A 182 10.69 4.75 -15.57
CA ASN A 182 10.75 3.58 -14.70
C ASN A 182 9.42 2.81 -14.67
N GLY A 183 8.30 3.54 -14.69
CA GLY A 183 6.95 2.99 -14.71
C GLY A 183 6.66 2.21 -15.99
N GLU A 184 7.00 2.77 -17.15
CA GLU A 184 6.83 2.09 -18.45
C GLU A 184 7.66 0.81 -18.54
N MET A 185 8.90 0.83 -18.06
CA MET A 185 9.74 -0.37 -17.97
C MET A 185 9.09 -1.44 -17.08
N MET A 186 8.52 -1.06 -15.93
CA MET A 186 7.83 -1.98 -15.04
C MET A 186 6.58 -2.57 -15.71
N LEU A 187 5.77 -1.76 -16.39
CA LEU A 187 4.56 -2.21 -17.08
C LEU A 187 4.88 -3.25 -18.16
N GLN A 188 5.92 -3.03 -18.97
CA GLN A 188 6.34 -3.98 -19.99
C GLN A 188 6.74 -5.33 -19.38
N LYS A 189 7.57 -5.30 -18.33
CA LYS A 189 8.01 -6.49 -17.60
C LYS A 189 6.83 -7.25 -16.99
N GLU A 190 5.92 -6.55 -16.32
CA GLU A 190 4.79 -7.18 -15.63
C GLU A 190 3.73 -7.71 -16.59
N LEU A 191 3.58 -7.12 -17.79
CA LEU A 191 2.68 -7.64 -18.81
C LEU A 191 3.08 -9.06 -19.26
N GLU A 192 4.38 -9.32 -19.40
CA GLU A 192 4.90 -10.64 -19.76
C GLU A 192 4.66 -11.68 -18.66
N ASN A 193 4.63 -11.24 -17.40
CA ASN A 193 4.42 -12.08 -16.23
C ASN A 193 2.96 -12.51 -16.03
N ILE A 194 2.00 -11.96 -16.77
CA ILE A 194 0.59 -12.41 -16.69
C ILE A 194 0.45 -13.78 -17.40
N PRO A 195 0.15 -14.87 -16.68
CA PRO A 195 0.12 -16.21 -17.25
C PRO A 195 -1.12 -16.45 -18.13
N ASN A 196 -2.25 -15.80 -17.80
CA ASN A 196 -3.49 -15.94 -18.55
C ASN A 196 -3.44 -15.06 -19.80
N GLU A 197 -3.37 -15.69 -20.98
CA GLU A 197 -3.25 -14.97 -22.26
C GLU A 197 -4.43 -14.02 -22.54
N LYS A 198 -5.66 -14.39 -22.12
CA LYS A 198 -6.84 -13.52 -22.31
C LYS A 198 -6.72 -12.28 -21.44
N THR A 199 -6.37 -12.47 -20.17
CA THR A 199 -6.13 -11.35 -19.23
C THR A 199 -5.01 -10.47 -19.76
N ARG A 200 -3.88 -11.03 -20.18
CA ARG A 200 -2.73 -10.29 -20.72
C ARG A 200 -3.10 -9.42 -21.92
N LYS A 201 -3.86 -9.98 -22.89
CA LYS A 201 -4.35 -9.22 -24.05
C LYS A 201 -5.26 -8.08 -23.64
N LEU A 202 -6.22 -8.34 -22.75
CA LEU A 202 -7.14 -7.32 -22.26
C LEU A 202 -6.39 -6.21 -21.49
N THR A 203 -5.39 -6.57 -20.69
CA THR A 203 -4.53 -5.60 -19.98
C THR A 203 -3.79 -4.72 -20.99
N ALA A 204 -3.18 -5.30 -22.02
CA ALA A 204 -2.50 -4.54 -23.07
C ALA A 204 -3.46 -3.56 -23.79
N ASP A 205 -4.68 -4.00 -24.09
CA ASP A 205 -5.70 -3.16 -24.70
C ASP A 205 -6.09 -1.99 -23.79
N TYR A 206 -6.28 -2.23 -22.49
CA TYR A 206 -6.58 -1.17 -21.52
C TYR A 206 -5.43 -0.18 -21.35
N LEU A 207 -4.18 -0.65 -21.28
CA LEU A 207 -3.01 0.22 -21.21
C LEU A 207 -2.95 1.18 -22.41
N LYS A 208 -3.26 0.69 -23.62
CA LYS A 208 -3.32 1.52 -24.82
C LYS A 208 -4.43 2.57 -24.72
N LYS A 209 -5.63 2.16 -24.31
CA LYS A 209 -6.78 3.07 -24.16
C LYS A 209 -6.54 4.15 -23.11
N ILE A 210 -5.77 3.85 -22.06
CA ILE A 210 -5.40 4.83 -21.04
C ILE A 210 -4.50 5.91 -21.63
N THR A 211 -3.52 5.56 -22.46
CA THR A 211 -2.74 6.55 -23.23
C THR A 211 -3.61 7.37 -24.18
N GLU A 212 -4.70 6.80 -24.70
CA GLU A 212 -5.69 7.52 -25.53
C GLU A 212 -6.66 8.41 -24.71
N GLY A 213 -6.57 8.39 -23.38
CA GLY A 213 -7.34 9.26 -22.48
C GLY A 213 -8.52 8.58 -21.75
N GLU A 214 -8.79 7.29 -21.97
CA GLU A 214 -9.80 6.56 -21.19
C GLU A 214 -9.29 6.26 -19.76
N ARG A 215 -10.20 6.12 -18.78
CA ARG A 215 -9.87 5.94 -17.36
C ARG A 215 -10.83 4.97 -16.66
N ASP A 216 -10.47 4.52 -15.46
CA ASP A 216 -11.22 3.66 -14.53
C ASP A 216 -11.62 2.29 -15.09
N PHE A 217 -10.72 1.67 -15.87
CA PHE A 217 -10.83 0.26 -16.22
C PHE A 217 -10.61 -0.64 -15.01
N ARG A 218 -11.15 -1.87 -15.06
CA ARG A 218 -11.04 -2.83 -13.95
C ARG A 218 -11.23 -4.27 -14.41
N PHE A 219 -10.61 -5.17 -13.64
CA PHE A 219 -10.74 -6.63 -13.69
C PHE A 219 -11.37 -7.15 -12.40
#